data_AF-A0ABD4ZCJ7-F1
#
_entry.id   AF-A0ABD4ZCJ7-F1
#
_cell.length_a   1.000
_cell.length_b   1.000
_cell.length_c   1.000
_cell.angle_alpha   90.00
_cell.angle_beta   90.00
_cell.angle_gamma   90.00
#
_symmetry.space_group_name_H-M   'P 1'
#
loop_
_entity.id
_entity.type
_entity.pdbx_description
1 polymer ?
#
loop_
_entity_poly.entity_id
_entity_poly.type
_entity_poly.pdbx_seq_one_letter_code
_entity_poly.pdbx_strand_id
1 'polypeptide(L)' 'TGATGTGKTVTLQKLAESLSEIGVPVFMADVKGDLTGIAQAGTASEKLLARLKNIGVNDWQPHANPVVVWDIFGEKGHP' A
#
# COMPACT_ATOMS: atom_id res chain seq x y z
N THR A 1 -8.59 -11.38 -15.19
CA THR A 1 -7.15 -11.62 -14.90
C THR A 1 -6.33 -10.68 -15.76
N GLY A 2 -5.19 -10.17 -15.29
CA GLY A 2 -4.33 -9.39 -16.17
C GLY A 2 -2.86 -9.57 -15.81
N ALA A 3 -2.00 -9.37 -16.81
CA ALA A 3 -0.59 -9.74 -16.77
C ALA A 3 0.16 -9.16 -15.55
N THR A 4 1.11 -9.95 -15.05
CA THR A 4 2.09 -9.57 -14.03
C THR A 4 2.85 -8.33 -14.48
N GLY A 5 3.07 -7.35 -13.60
CA GLY A 5 3.77 -6.10 -13.93
C GLY A 5 2.91 -4.98 -14.54
N THR A 6 1.59 -5.16 -14.67
CA THR A 6 0.66 -4.10 -15.16
C THR A 6 0.26 -3.07 -14.09
N GLY A 7 0.94 -3.04 -12.94
CA GLY A 7 0.71 -2.03 -11.90
C GLY A 7 -0.52 -2.25 -11.02
N LYS A 8 -1.28 -3.35 -11.17
CA LYS A 8 -2.48 -3.65 -10.35
C LYS A 8 -2.25 -3.49 -8.84
N THR A 9 -1.21 -4.12 -8.31
CA THR A 9 -0.86 -4.07 -6.89
C THR A 9 -0.59 -2.63 -6.45
N VAL A 10 0.25 -1.90 -7.20
CA VAL A 10 0.59 -0.50 -6.90
C VAL A 10 -0.64 0.40 -6.96
N THR A 11 -1.54 0.20 -7.93
CA THR A 11 -2.78 0.98 -8.05
C THR A 11 -3.71 0.72 -6.88
N LEU A 12 -3.93 -0.56 -6.49
CA LEU A 12 -4.80 -0.90 -5.36
C LEU A 12 -4.24 -0.38 -4.03
N GLN A 13 -2.94 -0.53 -3.80
CA GLN A 13 -2.27 0.04 -2.63
C GLN A 13 -2.49 1.55 -2.58
N LYS A 14 -2.21 2.29 -3.67
CA LYS A 14 -2.38 3.75 -3.69
C LYS A 14 -3.81 4.21 -3.47
N LEU A 15 -4.80 3.47 -3.98
CA LEU A 15 -6.21 3.76 -3.72
C LEU A 15 -6.55 3.55 -2.24
N ALA A 16 -6.09 2.45 -1.64
CA ALA A 16 -6.33 2.16 -0.23
C ALA A 16 -5.66 3.18 0.70
N GLU A 17 -4.41 3.55 0.42
CA GLU A 17 -3.67 4.59 1.15
C GLU A 17 -4.43 5.92 1.12
N SER A 18 -4.81 6.39 -0.08
CA SER A 18 -5.49 7.68 -0.25
C SER A 18 -6.85 7.74 0.46
N LEU A 19 -7.59 6.62 0.49
CA LEU A 19 -8.85 6.53 1.22
C LEU A 19 -8.63 6.48 2.73
N SER A 20 -7.63 5.72 3.19
CA SER A 20 -7.23 5.64 4.60
C SER A 20 -6.79 6.99 5.16
N GLU A 21 -6.00 7.76 4.38
CA GLU A 21 -5.52 9.10 4.76
C GLU A 21 -6.66 10.07 5.07
N ILE A 22 -7.81 9.93 4.41
CA ILE A 22 -9.01 10.76 4.66
C ILE A 22 -9.99 10.10 5.65
N GLY A 23 -9.57 9.04 6.33
CA GLY A 23 -10.35 8.34 7.36
C GLY A 23 -11.39 7.35 6.84
N VAL A 24 -11.34 6.99 5.55
CA VAL A 24 -12.25 6.00 4.97
C VAL A 24 -11.66 4.60 5.16
N PRO A 25 -12.36 3.69 5.87
CA PRO A 25 -11.90 2.31 6.03
C PRO A 25 -12.01 1.54 4.71
N VAL A 26 -10.98 0.76 4.38
CA VAL A 26 -10.94 -0.06 3.16
C VAL A 26 -10.75 -1.53 3.55
N PHE A 27 -11.64 -2.39 3.07
CA PHE A 27 -11.52 -3.84 3.20
C PHE A 27 -11.06 -4.45 1.88
N MET A 28 -9.96 -5.22 1.90
CA MET A 28 -9.36 -5.81 0.69
C MET A 28 -8.98 -7.26 0.91
N ALA A 29 -9.24 -8.09 -0.10
CA ALA A 29 -8.76 -9.46 -0.14
C ALA A 29 -7.31 -9.51 -0.69
N ASP A 30 -6.35 -9.83 0.16
CA ASP A 30 -4.95 -10.00 -0.23
C ASP A 30 -4.62 -11.48 -0.49
N VAL A 31 -4.90 -11.93 -1.72
CA VAL A 31 -4.70 -13.34 -2.11
C VAL A 31 -3.21 -13.70 -2.25
N LYS A 32 -2.35 -12.74 -2.57
CA LYS A 32 -0.93 -12.97 -2.84
C LYS A 32 0.00 -12.50 -1.71
N GLY A 33 -0.52 -11.79 -0.72
CA GLY A 33 0.28 -11.14 0.31
C GLY A 33 1.01 -9.89 -0.18
N ASP A 34 0.64 -9.35 -1.34
CA ASP A 34 1.31 -8.20 -1.95
C ASP A 34 0.60 -6.87 -1.70
N LEU A 35 -0.59 -6.85 -1.07
CA LEU A 35 -1.30 -5.62 -0.70
C LEU A 35 -0.97 -5.16 0.73
N THR A 36 -0.73 -6.09 1.64
CA THR A 36 -0.38 -5.83 3.06
C THR A 36 0.90 -5.03 3.27
N GLY A 37 1.72 -4.84 2.22
CA GLY A 37 2.93 -4.00 2.25
C GLY A 37 2.70 -2.54 2.67
N ILE A 38 1.47 -2.01 2.51
CA ILE A 38 1.11 -0.64 2.94
C ILE A 38 1.17 -0.44 4.47
N ALA A 39 1.21 -1.54 5.24
CA ALA A 39 1.38 -1.53 6.69
C ALA A 39 2.80 -1.10 7.14
N GLN A 40 3.75 -1.02 6.22
CA GLN A 40 5.12 -0.59 6.51
C GLN A 40 5.44 0.71 5.78
N ALA A 41 6.24 1.55 6.43
CA ALA A 41 6.76 2.75 5.80
C ALA A 41 7.67 2.37 4.63
N GLY A 42 7.45 3.00 3.47
CA GLY A 42 8.24 2.73 2.28
C GLY A 42 9.71 3.13 2.45
N THR A 43 10.62 2.41 1.79
CA THR A 43 12.04 2.78 1.76
C THR A 43 12.32 3.72 0.60
N ALA A 44 13.06 4.80 0.87
CA ALA A 44 13.55 5.68 -0.19
C ALA A 44 14.50 4.91 -1.13
N SER A 45 14.23 4.99 -2.44
CA SER A 45 15.13 4.48 -3.48
C SER A 45 15.51 5.60 -4.43
N GLU A 46 16.67 5.52 -5.07
CA GLU A 46 17.14 6.53 -6.03
C GLU A 46 16.11 6.78 -7.14
N LYS A 47 15.49 5.71 -7.65
CA LYS A 47 14.42 5.79 -8.66
C LYS A 47 13.19 6.54 -8.15
N LEU A 48 12.79 6.32 -6.91
CA LEU A 48 11.66 7.01 -6.28
C LEU A 48 11.97 8.49 -6.09
N LEU A 49 13.14 8.81 -5.50
CA LEU A 49 13.57 10.18 -5.26
C LEU A 49 13.72 10.98 -6.55
N ALA A 50 14.29 10.37 -7.60
CA ALA A 50 14.37 10.98 -8.92
C ALA A 50 12.99 11.28 -9.52
N ARG A 51 12.02 10.35 -9.35
CA ARG A 51 10.64 10.57 -9.80
C ARG A 51 9.97 11.70 -9.02
N LEU A 52 10.09 11.72 -7.69
CA LEU A 52 9.53 12.76 -6.81
C LEU A 52 10.07 14.14 -7.20
N LYS A 53 11.39 14.24 -7.42
CA LYS A 53 12.04 15.46 -7.92
C LYS A 53 11.47 15.91 -9.26
N ASN A 54 11.28 14.98 -10.21
CA ASN A 54 10.76 15.30 -11.54
C ASN A 54 9.30 15.80 -11.52
N ILE A 55 8.51 15.40 -10.52
CA ILE A 55 7.11 15.85 -10.35
C ILE A 55 6.97 17.01 -9.36
N GLY A 56 8.08 17.54 -8.83
CA GLY A 56 8.07 18.69 -7.91
C GLY A 56 7.61 18.37 -6.48
N VAL A 57 7.58 17.10 -6.07
CA VAL A 57 7.24 16.69 -4.70
C VAL A 57 8.52 16.68 -3.85
N ASN A 58 8.58 17.57 -2.86
CA ASN A 58 9.78 17.80 -2.05
C ASN A 58 9.59 17.44 -0.56
N ASP A 59 8.35 17.22 -0.15
CA ASP A 59 7.91 16.97 1.22
C ASP A 59 7.46 15.51 1.44
N TRP A 60 7.76 14.63 0.49
CA TRP A 60 7.45 13.20 0.63
C TRP A 60 8.17 12.62 1.85
N GLN A 61 7.40 12.05 2.76
CA GLN A 61 7.91 11.26 3.88
C GLN A 61 7.30 9.86 3.83
N PRO A 62 8.12 8.82 4.05
CA PRO A 62 7.60 7.48 4.15
C PRO A 62 6.77 7.35 5.43
N HIS A 63 5.60 6.75 5.31
CA HIS A 63 4.72 6.48 6.44
C HIS A 63 4.07 5.11 6.26
N ALA A 64 3.68 4.50 7.39
CA ALA A 64 2.90 3.27 7.42
C ALA A 64 1.41 3.61 7.53
N ASN A 65 0.56 2.80 6.90
CA ASN A 65 -0.88 2.90 7.07
C ASN A 65 -1.36 2.02 8.23
N PRO A 66 -2.43 2.43 8.96
CA PRO A 66 -3.08 1.56 9.93
C PRO A 66 -3.69 0.36 9.19
N VAL A 67 -3.21 -0.84 9.49
CA VAL A 67 -3.67 -2.08 8.86
C VAL A 67 -3.95 -3.12 9.94
N VAL A 68 -5.08 -3.81 9.79
CA VAL A 68 -5.43 -5.00 10.56
C VAL A 68 -5.61 -6.15 9.58
N VAL A 69 -4.81 -7.20 9.73
CA VAL A 69 -4.93 -8.40 8.90
C VAL A 69 -6.05 -9.26 9.48
N TRP A 70 -7.07 -9.51 8.66
CA TRP A 70 -8.16 -10.43 8.99
C TRP A 70 -7.80 -11.84 8.56
N ASP A 71 -7.88 -12.77 9.50
CA ASP A 71 -7.70 -14.20 9.25
C ASP A 71 -9.02 -14.91 9.57
N ILE A 72 -9.64 -15.46 8.52
CA ILE A 72 -10.93 -16.17 8.61
C ILE A 72 -10.83 -17.38 9.56
N PHE A 73 -9.64 -17.95 9.73
CA PHE A 73 -9.41 -19.08 10.65
C PHE A 73 -8.92 -18.63 12.03
N GLY A 74 -8.61 -17.34 12.20
CA GLY A 74 -8.13 -16.77 13.46
C GLY A 74 -6.77 -17.28 13.93
N GLU A 75 -5.94 -17.85 13.04
CA GLU A 75 -4.65 -18.43 13.40
C GLU A 75 -3.52 -17.38 13.42
N LYS A 76 -3.58 -16.39 12.52
CA LYS A 76 -2.49 -15.44 12.24
C LYS A 76 -2.93 -13.97 12.24
N GLY A 77 -4.22 -13.70 12.47
CA GLY A 77 -4.79 -12.36 12.36
C GLY A 77 -6.01 -12.16 13.25
N HIS A 78 -6.66 -11.01 13.09
CA HIS A 78 -7.91 -10.73 13.79
C HIS A 78 -9.05 -11.59 13.18
N PRO A 79 -9.85 -12.27 14.02
CA PRO A 79 -11.02 -13.01 13.57
C PRO A 79 -12.21 -12.12 13.18
#